data_AF-A0AA43RXS7-F1
#
_entry.id   AF-A0AA43RXS7-F1
#
_cell.length_a   1.000
_cell.length_b   1.000
_cell.length_c   1.000
_cell.angle_alpha   90.00
_cell.angle_beta   90.00
_cell.angle_gamma   90.00
#
_symmetry.space_group_name_H-M   'P 1'
#
loop_
_entity.id
_entity.type
_entity.pdbx_description
1 polymer ?
#
loop_
_entity_poly.entity_id
_entity_poly.type
_entity_poly.pdbx_seq_one_letter_code
_entity_poly.pdbx_strand_id
1 'polypeptide(L)'
;MKGQDNMITLLYFLTGAVILWLLRQLWPVRSLSYINVHHWVQAKESLNLKMLDVRDASDYLEGHISGSINISLGRLLYVWQQDLFPDDNVLILSNNWYQNNKAARILRKHGFRSLYAIQGDVLSTQACFQKTPSKGGRHCEHRFNH
;
A
#
# COMPACT_ATOMS: atom_id res chain seq x y z
N MET A 1 46.08 13.85 19.98
CA MET A 1 45.23 14.58 19.01
C MET A 1 44.59 13.67 17.94
N LYS A 2 45.22 12.60 17.44
CA LYS A 2 44.61 11.64 16.48
C LYS A 2 43.28 10.95 16.90
N GLY A 3 42.97 10.89 18.20
CA GLY A 3 41.77 10.20 18.69
C GLY A 3 40.46 10.95 18.43
N GLN A 4 40.50 12.28 18.31
CA GLN A 4 39.30 13.11 18.17
C GLN A 4 38.82 13.18 16.70
N ASP A 5 39.76 13.16 15.74
CA ASP A 5 39.46 13.19 14.30
C ASP A 5 38.82 11.87 13.82
N ASN A 6 39.25 10.74 14.39
CA ASN A 6 38.65 9.42 14.12
C ASN A 6 37.20 9.32 14.64
N MET A 7 36.91 9.96 15.77
CA MET A 7 35.57 10.00 16.37
C MET A 7 34.58 10.79 15.50
N ILE A 8 35.00 11.96 15.00
CA ILE A 8 34.20 12.79 14.11
C ILE A 8 33.97 12.09 12.76
N THR A 9 34.99 11.44 12.22
CA THR A 9 34.88 10.68 10.98
C THR A 9 33.89 9.52 11.12
N LEU A 10 33.94 8.77 12.23
CA LEU A 10 32.98 7.71 12.54
C LEU A 10 31.54 8.25 12.64
N LEU A 11 31.35 9.43 13.26
CA LEU A 11 30.04 10.07 13.34
C LEU A 11 29.48 10.41 11.95
N TYR A 12 30.31 10.92 11.03
CA TYR A 12 29.89 11.17 9.65
C TYR A 12 29.52 9.88 8.91
N PHE A 13 30.26 8.79 9.09
CA PHE A 13 29.90 7.50 8.51
C PHE A 13 28.56 6.95 9.05
N LEU A 14 28.35 7.05 10.36
CA LEU A 14 27.11 6.59 10.99
C LEU A 14 25.91 7.43 10.55
N THR A 15 26.04 8.76 10.55
CA THR A 15 24.98 9.67 10.07
C THR A 15 24.69 9.45 8.59
N GLY A 16 25.71 9.30 7.75
CA GLY A 16 25.57 8.95 6.34
C GLY A 16 24.84 7.62 6.12
N ALA A 17 25.17 6.58 6.90
CA ALA A 17 24.49 5.29 6.84
C ALA A 17 23.01 5.37 7.24
N VAL A 18 22.69 6.15 8.29
CA VAL A 18 21.31 6.39 8.73
C VAL A 18 20.52 7.17 7.68
N ILE A 19 21.11 8.24 7.12
CA ILE A 19 20.48 9.03 6.05
C ILE A 19 20.22 8.15 4.82
N LEU A 20 21.20 7.35 4.40
CA LEU A 20 21.05 6.43 3.28
C LEU A 20 19.93 5.40 3.54
N TRP A 21 19.86 4.86 4.75
CA TRP A 21 18.80 3.94 5.16
C TRP A 21 17.41 4.60 5.14
N LEU A 22 17.29 5.84 5.65
CA LEU A 22 16.05 6.62 5.62
C LEU A 22 15.61 6.96 4.19
N LEU A 23 16.54 7.39 3.34
CA LEU A 23 16.25 7.66 1.92
C LEU A 23 15.73 6.40 1.21
N ARG A 24 16.31 5.24 1.52
CA ARG A 24 15.86 3.95 0.96
C ARG A 24 14.44 3.56 1.42
N GLN A 25 14.00 3.99 2.60
CA GLN A 25 12.63 3.80 3.10
C GLN A 25 11.60 4.72 2.43
N LEU A 26 12.04 5.84 1.86
CA LEU A 26 11.18 6.78 1.13
C LEU A 26 11.21 6.54 -0.39
N TRP A 27 12.10 5.68 -0.88
CA TRP A 27 12.26 5.42 -2.31
C TRP A 27 11.03 4.75 -2.94
N PRO A 28 10.48 5.25 -4.06
CA PRO A 28 9.28 4.70 -4.68
C PRO A 28 9.39 3.20 -5.02
N VAL A 29 8.25 2.50 -4.91
CA VAL A 29 8.15 1.08 -5.26
C VAL A 29 7.85 0.97 -6.75
N ARG A 30 8.79 0.48 -7.56
CA ARG A 30 8.64 0.38 -9.02
C ARG A 30 7.41 -0.41 -9.48
N SER A 31 6.95 -1.39 -8.70
CA SER A 31 5.80 -2.25 -9.02
C SER A 31 4.48 -1.72 -8.45
N LEU A 32 4.46 -0.55 -7.79
CA LEU A 32 3.27 0.03 -7.20
C LEU A 32 2.72 1.12 -8.12
N SER A 33 1.52 0.89 -8.65
CA SER A 33 0.77 1.87 -9.45
C SER A 33 -0.44 2.40 -8.66
N TYR A 34 -0.67 3.71 -8.72
CA TYR A 34 -1.86 4.31 -8.11
C TYR A 34 -3.00 4.32 -9.11
N ILE A 35 -4.12 3.69 -8.75
CA ILE A 35 -5.35 3.69 -9.54
C ILE A 35 -6.29 4.78 -9.01
N ASN A 36 -6.86 5.56 -9.92
CA ASN A 36 -7.94 6.48 -9.57
C ASN A 36 -9.23 5.68 -9.30
N VAL A 37 -9.90 5.97 -8.19
CA VAL A 37 -11.15 5.34 -7.77
C VAL A 37 -12.16 5.27 -8.92
N HIS A 38 -12.30 6.30 -9.76
CA HIS A 38 -13.30 6.29 -10.83
C HIS A 38 -13.15 5.15 -11.84
N HIS A 39 -11.93 4.65 -12.04
CA HIS A 39 -11.64 3.58 -13.00
C HIS A 39 -11.51 2.20 -12.33
N TRP A 40 -11.73 2.08 -11.02
CA TRP A 40 -11.48 0.85 -10.28
C TRP A 40 -12.39 -0.31 -10.72
N VAL A 41 -13.65 -0.04 -11.08
CA VAL A 41 -14.63 -1.07 -11.49
C VAL A 41 -14.16 -1.78 -12.76
N GLN A 42 -13.77 -0.99 -13.77
CA GLN A 42 -13.24 -1.50 -15.03
C GLN A 42 -11.91 -2.22 -14.82
N ALA A 43 -11.04 -1.67 -13.96
CA ALA A 43 -9.76 -2.28 -13.61
C ALA A 43 -9.94 -3.62 -12.88
N LYS A 44 -10.93 -3.73 -11.96
CA LYS A 44 -11.17 -4.98 -11.22
C LYS A 44 -11.62 -6.10 -12.15
N GLU A 45 -12.57 -5.84 -13.04
CA GLU A 45 -13.09 -6.86 -13.96
C GLU A 45 -12.05 -7.27 -15.02
N SER A 46 -11.29 -6.32 -15.56
CA SER A 46 -10.29 -6.61 -16.59
C SER A 46 -8.99 -7.23 -16.04
N LEU A 47 -8.56 -6.84 -14.85
CA LEU A 47 -7.27 -7.28 -14.27
C LEU A 47 -7.42 -8.40 -13.25
N ASN A 48 -8.63 -8.85 -12.93
CA ASN A 48 -8.90 -9.86 -11.90
C ASN A 48 -8.19 -9.51 -10.56
N LEU A 49 -8.42 -8.29 -10.07
CA LEU A 49 -7.70 -7.76 -8.90
C LEU A 49 -8.08 -8.50 -7.61
N LYS A 50 -7.08 -9.01 -6.89
CA LYS A 50 -7.23 -9.44 -5.49
C LYS A 50 -7.09 -8.23 -4.57
N MET A 51 -8.11 -8.00 -3.75
CA MET A 51 -8.13 -6.88 -2.81
C MET A 51 -7.52 -7.33 -1.48
N LEU A 52 -6.40 -6.74 -1.11
CA LEU A 52 -5.67 -7.00 0.12
C LEU A 52 -5.82 -5.80 1.07
N ASP A 53 -6.56 -5.98 2.16
CA ASP A 53 -6.65 -4.99 3.23
C ASP A 53 -5.56 -5.25 4.27
N VAL A 54 -4.62 -4.31 4.40
CA VAL A 54 -3.47 -4.43 5.31
C VAL A 54 -3.66 -3.71 6.64
N ARG A 55 -4.86 -3.19 6.91
CA ARG A 55 -5.22 -2.61 8.20
C ARG A 55 -5.30 -3.69 9.28
N ASP A 56 -5.32 -3.25 10.53
CA ASP A 56 -5.53 -4.14 11.66
C ASP A 56 -6.95 -4.74 11.62
N ALA A 57 -7.10 -5.91 12.24
CA ALA A 57 -8.36 -6.67 12.18
C ALA A 57 -9.54 -5.89 12.78
N SER A 58 -9.31 -5.04 13.79
CA SER A 58 -10.34 -4.16 14.36
C SER A 58 -10.91 -3.21 13.30
N ASP A 59 -10.06 -2.48 12.59
CA ASP A 59 -10.45 -1.52 11.55
C ASP A 59 -11.20 -2.22 10.41
N TYR A 60 -10.77 -3.44 10.07
CA TYR A 60 -11.42 -4.25 9.04
C TYR A 60 -12.82 -4.71 9.46
N LEU A 61 -12.98 -5.11 10.72
CA LEU A 61 -14.28 -5.54 11.28
C LEU A 61 -15.25 -4.37 11.45
N GLU A 62 -14.76 -3.18 11.77
CA GLU A 62 -15.58 -1.95 11.81
C GLU A 62 -16.14 -1.58 10.43
N GLY A 63 -15.41 -1.89 9.36
CA GLY A 63 -15.89 -1.76 8.00
C GLY A 63 -14.83 -2.08 6.95
N HIS A 64 -15.21 -2.84 5.93
CA HIS A 64 -14.31 -3.22 4.83
C HIS A 64 -15.04 -3.32 3.49
N ILE A 65 -14.24 -3.41 2.43
CA ILE A 65 -14.73 -3.65 1.07
C ILE A 65 -15.05 -5.14 0.92
N SER A 66 -16.28 -5.47 0.52
CA SER A 66 -16.70 -6.87 0.37
C SER A 66 -15.80 -7.65 -0.61
N GLY A 67 -15.41 -8.85 -0.21
CA GLY A 67 -14.50 -9.70 -0.99
C GLY A 67 -13.02 -9.31 -0.89
N SER A 68 -12.65 -8.37 -0.01
CA SER A 68 -11.24 -8.13 0.33
C SER A 68 -10.75 -9.12 1.37
N ILE A 69 -9.46 -9.46 1.31
CA ILE A 69 -8.77 -10.36 2.22
C ILE A 69 -8.02 -9.50 3.24
N ASN A 70 -8.24 -9.71 4.53
CA ASN A 70 -7.50 -8.99 5.57
C ASN A 70 -6.22 -9.72 5.97
N ILE A 71 -5.07 -9.09 5.74
CA ILE A 71 -3.79 -9.51 6.30
C ILE A 71 -3.09 -8.27 6.83
N SER A 72 -3.16 -8.06 8.15
CA SER A 72 -2.55 -6.87 8.76
C SER A 72 -1.07 -6.74 8.40
N LEU A 73 -0.60 -5.50 8.25
CA LEU A 73 0.73 -5.20 7.73
C LEU A 73 1.87 -5.90 8.49
N GLY A 74 1.72 -6.09 9.80
CA GLY A 74 2.68 -6.81 10.64
C GLY A 74 2.71 -8.33 10.36
N ARG A 75 1.56 -8.91 9.99
CA ARG A 75 1.43 -10.33 9.64
C ARG A 75 1.79 -10.62 8.19
N LEU A 76 1.67 -9.62 7.31
CA LEU A 76 1.83 -9.77 5.87
C LEU A 76 3.14 -10.45 5.47
N LEU A 77 4.24 -10.19 6.17
CA LEU A 77 5.54 -10.81 5.89
C LEU A 77 5.53 -12.35 6.04
N TYR A 78 4.63 -12.88 6.87
CA TYR A 78 4.65 -14.29 7.29
C TYR A 78 3.55 -15.13 6.64
N VAL A 79 2.40 -14.52 6.32
CA VAL A 79 1.19 -15.29 5.98
C VAL A 79 0.60 -14.97 4.60
N TRP A 80 1.20 -14.08 3.81
CA TRP A 80 0.69 -13.70 2.49
C TRP A 80 0.41 -14.90 1.56
N GLN A 81 1.22 -15.95 1.69
CA GLN A 81 1.18 -17.19 0.89
C GLN A 81 -0.15 -17.96 1.02
N GLN A 82 -0.93 -17.69 2.06
CA GLN A 82 -2.19 -18.39 2.32
C GLN A 82 -3.28 -18.00 1.30
N ASP A 83 -3.22 -16.76 0.80
CA ASP A 83 -4.28 -16.18 -0.02
C ASP A 83 -3.77 -15.55 -1.33
N LEU A 84 -2.47 -15.29 -1.42
CA LEU A 84 -1.84 -14.57 -2.52
C LEU A 84 -0.72 -15.37 -3.17
N PHE A 85 -0.60 -15.22 -4.48
CA PHE A 85 0.47 -15.76 -5.32
C PHE A 85 1.21 -14.63 -6.03
N PRO A 86 2.53 -14.76 -6.31
CA PRO A 86 3.32 -13.69 -6.92
C PRO A 86 2.82 -13.18 -8.28
N ASP A 87 2.07 -14.00 -9.02
CA ASP A 87 1.47 -13.65 -10.31
C ASP A 87 0.11 -12.93 -10.18
N ASP A 88 -0.43 -12.77 -8.96
CA ASP A 88 -1.66 -12.04 -8.72
C ASP A 88 -1.48 -10.54 -8.97
N ASN A 89 -2.54 -9.93 -9.53
CA ASN A 89 -2.69 -8.47 -9.55
C ASN A 89 -3.33 -8.03 -8.23
N VAL A 90 -2.56 -7.36 -7.35
CA VAL A 90 -3.00 -7.07 -5.98
C VAL A 90 -3.33 -5.60 -5.79
N LEU A 91 -4.55 -5.30 -5.36
CA LEU A 91 -4.96 -3.97 -4.91
C LEU A 91 -4.82 -3.87 -3.38
N ILE A 92 -3.89 -3.05 -2.93
CA ILE A 92 -3.60 -2.79 -1.52
C ILE A 92 -4.55 -1.72 -1.00
N LEU A 93 -5.24 -2.05 0.09
CA LEU A 93 -6.18 -1.19 0.82
C LEU A 93 -5.57 -0.88 2.19
N SER A 94 -5.37 0.40 2.51
CA SER A 94 -4.82 0.83 3.80
C SER A 94 -5.25 2.25 4.20
N ASN A 95 -4.95 2.66 5.44
CA ASN A 95 -5.31 3.99 5.94
C ASN A 95 -4.44 5.12 5.37
N ASN A 96 -3.24 4.84 4.86
CA ASN A 96 -2.33 5.90 4.41
C ASN A 96 -1.27 5.42 3.41
N TRP A 97 -0.64 6.40 2.75
CA TRP A 97 0.43 6.17 1.77
C TRP A 97 1.60 5.33 2.30
N TYR A 98 1.98 5.51 3.56
CA TYR A 98 3.11 4.79 4.15
C TYR A 98 2.83 3.29 4.25
N GLN A 99 1.63 2.92 4.71
CA GLN A 99 1.21 1.53 4.80
C GLN A 99 1.13 0.87 3.41
N ASN A 100 0.59 1.57 2.41
CA ASN A 100 0.59 1.13 1.00
C ASN A 100 2.01 0.80 0.52
N ASN A 101 2.97 1.71 0.74
CA ASN A 101 4.35 1.49 0.29
C ASN A 101 5.05 0.37 1.06
N LYS A 102 4.80 0.24 2.36
CA LYS A 102 5.39 -0.81 3.18
C LYS A 102 4.86 -2.19 2.76
N ALA A 103 3.55 -2.34 2.57
CA ALA A 103 2.95 -3.56 2.04
C ALA A 103 3.51 -3.90 0.65
N ALA A 104 3.56 -2.90 -0.25
CA ALA A 104 4.06 -3.12 -1.60
C ALA A 104 5.53 -3.54 -1.63
N ARG A 105 6.37 -3.02 -0.73
CA ARG A 105 7.76 -3.48 -0.58
C ARG A 105 7.86 -4.91 -0.09
N ILE A 106 7.01 -5.33 0.85
CA ILE A 106 6.96 -6.70 1.35
C ILE A 106 6.61 -7.63 0.18
N LEU A 107 5.49 -7.39 -0.49
CA LEU A 107 5.05 -8.23 -1.61
C LEU A 107 6.06 -8.23 -2.76
N ARG A 108 6.64 -7.08 -3.13
CA ARG A 108 7.66 -7.03 -4.19
C ARG A 108 8.90 -7.88 -3.87
N LYS A 109 9.34 -7.93 -2.61
CA LYS A 109 10.46 -8.81 -2.20
C LYS A 109 10.14 -10.28 -2.41
N HIS A 110 8.87 -10.63 -2.45
CA HIS A 110 8.36 -11.98 -2.67
C HIS A 110 7.93 -12.27 -4.11
N GLY A 111 8.31 -11.41 -5.07
CA GLY A 111 8.14 -11.67 -6.49
C GLY A 111 6.92 -11.02 -7.14
N PHE A 112 6.07 -10.33 -6.38
CA PHE A 112 4.90 -9.65 -6.92
C PHE A 112 5.30 -8.49 -7.84
N ARG A 113 4.75 -8.48 -9.04
CA ARG A 113 5.07 -7.49 -10.09
C ARG A 113 3.97 -6.47 -10.34
N SER A 114 2.73 -6.84 -10.07
CA SER A 114 1.54 -6.02 -10.33
C SER A 114 0.86 -5.64 -9.03
N LEU A 115 1.30 -4.53 -8.44
CA LEU A 115 0.75 -4.00 -7.20
C LEU A 115 0.06 -2.66 -7.47
N TYR A 116 -1.11 -2.51 -6.89
CA TYR A 116 -1.94 -1.33 -7.05
C TYR A 116 -2.30 -0.76 -5.69
N ALA A 117 -2.46 0.55 -5.61
CA ALA A 117 -3.01 1.21 -4.43
C ALA A 117 -3.94 2.34 -4.88
N ILE A 118 -4.77 2.80 -3.95
CA ILE A 118 -5.66 3.92 -4.17
C ILE A 118 -5.08 5.14 -3.47
N GLN A 119 -5.27 6.30 -4.09
CA GLN A 119 -4.93 7.57 -3.47
C GLN A 119 -6.06 7.98 -2.51
N GLY A 120 -5.78 7.91 -1.22
CA GLY A 120 -6.77 8.16 -0.15
C GLY A 120 -6.80 7.04 0.88
N ASP A 121 -7.72 7.12 1.83
CA ASP A 121 -7.99 6.07 2.81
C ASP A 121 -9.09 5.09 2.30
N VAL A 122 -9.17 3.92 2.93
CA VAL A 122 -10.17 2.89 2.57
C VAL A 122 -11.59 3.36 2.86
N LEU A 123 -11.80 4.08 3.96
CA LEU A 123 -13.13 4.48 4.42
C LEU A 123 -13.79 5.50 3.48
N SER A 124 -13.04 6.50 2.99
CA SER A 124 -13.55 7.46 2.01
C SER A 124 -13.93 6.76 0.70
N THR A 125 -13.17 5.74 0.31
CA THR A 125 -13.36 5.07 -0.97
C THR A 125 -14.39 3.95 -0.91
N GLN A 126 -14.70 3.42 0.29
CA GLN A 126 -15.64 2.31 0.53
C GLN A 126 -17.01 2.54 -0.12
N ALA A 127 -17.54 3.77 -0.07
CA ALA A 127 -18.81 4.13 -0.69
C ALA A 127 -18.80 3.98 -2.22
N CYS A 128 -17.63 4.18 -2.86
CA CYS A 128 -17.46 3.99 -4.30
C CYS A 128 -17.18 2.52 -4.66
N PHE A 129 -16.73 1.70 -3.71
CA PHE A 129 -16.57 0.25 -3.88
C PHE A 129 -17.88 -0.53 -3.80
N GLN A 130 -18.82 -0.06 -2.98
CA GLN A 130 -20.08 -0.74 -2.70
C GLN A 130 -21.19 -0.40 -3.71
N LYS A 131 -21.03 0.63 -4.54
CA LYS A 131 -21.96 0.93 -5.64
C LYS A 131 -21.64 0.06 -6.85
N THR A 132 -22.48 -0.93 -7.13
CA THR A 132 -22.62 -1.45 -8.50
C THR A 132 -22.98 -0.28 -9.43
N PRO A 133 -22.56 -0.28 -10.71
CA PRO A 133 -22.86 0.81 -11.62
C PRO A 133 -24.37 0.82 -11.93
N SER A 134 -25.16 1.46 -11.07
CA SER A 134 -26.55 1.76 -11.41
C SER A 134 -26.55 2.85 -12.47
N LYS A 135 -27.20 2.56 -13.61
CA LYS A 135 -27.49 3.55 -14.66
C LYS A 135 -28.09 4.81 -14.01
N GLY A 136 -27.33 5.90 -14.02
CA GLY A 136 -27.79 7.22 -13.57
C GLY A 136 -27.15 7.72 -12.27
N GLY A 137 -26.21 8.66 -12.42
CA GLY A 137 -26.06 9.83 -11.54
C GLY A 137 -25.73 9.59 -10.06
N ARG A 138 -24.43 9.63 -9.74
CA ARG A 138 -23.82 10.57 -8.74
C ARG A 138 -22.32 10.31 -8.71
N HIS A 139 -21.56 11.27 -9.23
CA HIS A 139 -20.09 11.26 -9.20
C HIS A 139 -19.62 11.24 -7.74
N CYS A 140 -18.65 10.35 -7.42
CA CYS A 140 -17.94 10.38 -6.15
C CYS A 140 -17.00 11.60 -6.13
N GLU A 141 -17.52 12.79 -5.84
CA GLU A 141 -16.70 14.00 -5.77
C GLU A 141 -15.99 14.03 -4.40
N HIS A 142 -14.79 13.45 -4.33
CA HIS A 142 -13.95 13.56 -3.14
C HIS A 142 -13.09 14.83 -3.24
N ARG A 143 -13.35 15.77 -2.34
CA ARG A 143 -12.53 16.97 -2.16
C ARG A 143 -11.22 16.55 -1.46
N PHE A 144 -10.17 16.29 -2.25
CA PHE A 144 -8.82 16.21 -1.72
C PHE A 144 -8.42 17.61 -1.26
N ASN A 145 -8.52 17.88 0.04
CA ASN A 145 -7.87 19.08 0.59
C ASN A 145 -6.36 18.81 0.60
N HIS A 146 -5.65 19.58 -0.22
CA HIS A 146 -4.20 19.66 -0.30
C HIS A 146 -3.59 20.16 1.01
#